data_AF-A0AAD7IDV0-F1
#
_entry.id   AF-A0AAD7IDV0-F1
#
_cell.length_a   1.000
_cell.length_b   1.000
_cell.length_c   1.000
_cell.angle_alpha   90.00
_cell.angle_beta   90.00
_cell.angle_gamma   90.00
#
_symmetry.space_group_name_H-M   'P 1'
#
loop_
_entity.id
_entity.type
_entity.pdbx_description
1 polymer ?
#
loop_
_entity_poly.entity_id
_entity_poly.type
_entity_poly.pdbx_seq_one_letter_code
_entity_poly.pdbx_strand_id
1 'polypeptide(L)'
;MATRPATPEDEESIYNDGQGLQFKLEFILREKTDGRKNAKHKTVKKSFYVHEDSALNHMLNEAIKVLGREDSLFFCYIPRTDTYTSTTIDFSSLTYTIPKTLFKEMGLSSDKDYDIMLKEAKKKAKPEIIHISMMEAEPESGGSDKENNDESGDEEGGRGRKRKKQKTFEPSEEEVEQNELIKKINTEWKCQDRTCRRFVCFPDRVTGQHVPVTHFHSSTWAAAIQGKHINEDGTPVDIKTPPDDELFDYQEPDAADVALVRGRTAKAKANDSNITIHLTLPDATVPVPLANNPQPPPAPLQAPQPPRPRSAPQISLELFCHRYNLGQAIHAKLQAYSVTGPHTLRHLKNNHLEAANLNPAEIADVRDAQDRWVMGEGE
;
A
#
# COMPACT_ATOMS: atom_id res chain seq x y z
N MET A 1 -11.54 -21.29 -50.48
CA MET A 1 -11.60 -20.44 -49.27
C MET A 1 -11.84 -21.37 -48.10
N ALA A 2 -10.80 -21.67 -47.32
CA ALA A 2 -10.95 -22.48 -46.11
C ALA A 2 -11.49 -21.56 -45.02
N THR A 3 -12.69 -21.86 -44.53
CA THR A 3 -13.28 -21.21 -43.36
C THR A 3 -12.33 -21.42 -42.19
N ARG A 4 -11.81 -20.32 -41.63
CA ARG A 4 -10.98 -20.34 -40.42
C ARG A 4 -11.79 -21.08 -39.34
N PRO A 5 -11.24 -22.12 -38.69
CA PRO A 5 -11.95 -22.81 -37.62
C PRO A 5 -12.36 -21.76 -36.59
N ALA A 6 -13.64 -21.75 -36.23
CA ALA A 6 -14.19 -20.86 -35.21
C ALA A 6 -13.32 -21.00 -33.97
N THR A 7 -12.67 -19.90 -33.59
CA THR A 7 -11.92 -19.85 -32.35
C THR A 7 -12.95 -19.80 -31.22
N PRO A 8 -12.73 -20.45 -30.06
CA PRO A 8 -13.66 -20.41 -28.93
C PRO A 8 -13.96 -18.98 -28.42
N GLU A 9 -13.27 -17.96 -28.93
CA GLU A 9 -13.56 -16.54 -28.74
C GLU A 9 -14.81 -16.04 -29.49
N ASP A 10 -15.37 -16.84 -30.40
CA ASP A 10 -16.56 -16.49 -31.18
C ASP A 10 -17.88 -16.94 -30.53
N GLU A 11 -17.82 -17.63 -29.37
CA GLU A 11 -19.01 -17.97 -28.61
C GLU A 11 -19.55 -16.71 -27.92
N GLU A 12 -20.84 -16.42 -28.12
CA GLU A 12 -21.50 -15.30 -27.44
C GLU A 12 -21.54 -15.58 -25.93
N SER A 13 -21.19 -14.58 -25.11
CA SER A 13 -21.26 -14.72 -23.65
C SER A 13 -22.68 -15.08 -23.20
N ILE A 14 -22.79 -15.94 -22.19
CA ILE A 14 -24.08 -16.28 -21.59
C ILE A 14 -24.64 -15.15 -20.70
N TYR A 15 -23.89 -14.06 -20.51
CA TYR A 15 -24.21 -12.97 -19.59
C TYR A 15 -24.39 -11.63 -20.32
N ASN A 16 -25.31 -10.81 -19.79
CA ASN A 16 -25.60 -9.44 -20.26
C ASN A 16 -25.78 -9.35 -21.79
N ASP A 17 -26.69 -10.15 -22.35
CA ASP A 17 -27.04 -10.13 -23.78
C ASP A 17 -25.82 -10.34 -24.70
N GLY A 18 -24.93 -11.29 -24.37
CA GLY A 18 -23.74 -11.59 -25.16
C GLY A 18 -22.53 -10.72 -24.87
N GLN A 19 -22.63 -9.74 -23.96
CA GLN A 19 -21.56 -8.77 -23.71
C GLN A 19 -20.49 -9.25 -22.72
N GLY A 20 -20.78 -10.24 -21.88
CA GLY A 20 -19.85 -10.67 -20.83
C GLY A 20 -20.25 -10.23 -19.42
N LEU A 21 -19.35 -10.42 -18.46
CA LEU A 21 -19.49 -9.94 -17.10
C LEU A 21 -19.23 -8.43 -17.02
N GLN A 22 -20.06 -7.71 -16.25
CA GLN A 22 -19.90 -6.27 -16.07
C GLN A 22 -18.93 -5.96 -14.91
N PHE A 23 -17.92 -5.16 -15.19
CA PHE A 23 -16.95 -4.66 -14.22
C PHE A 23 -17.17 -3.17 -13.98
N LYS A 24 -17.12 -2.74 -12.71
CA LYS A 24 -17.01 -1.33 -12.29
C LYS A 24 -15.60 -1.07 -11.84
N LEU A 25 -14.91 -0.22 -12.58
CA LEU A 25 -13.56 0.22 -12.28
C LEU A 25 -13.60 1.51 -11.47
N GLU A 26 -12.92 1.51 -10.34
CA GLU A 26 -12.65 2.67 -9.50
C GLU A 26 -11.13 2.92 -9.49
N PHE A 27 -10.68 3.88 -10.29
CA PHE A 27 -9.26 4.22 -10.40
C PHE A 27 -8.95 5.46 -9.57
N ILE A 28 -8.05 5.33 -8.59
CA ILE A 28 -7.64 6.40 -7.69
C ILE A 28 -6.38 7.05 -8.25
N LEU A 29 -6.53 8.27 -8.78
CA LEU A 29 -5.40 9.02 -9.33
C LEU A 29 -4.61 9.68 -8.20
N ARG A 30 -3.30 9.39 -8.13
CA ARG A 30 -2.38 10.11 -7.25
C ARG A 30 -1.93 11.38 -7.96
N GLU A 31 -2.78 12.41 -7.96
CA GLU A 31 -2.31 13.74 -8.32
C GLU A 31 -1.24 14.17 -7.30
N LYS A 32 -0.12 14.74 -7.76
CA LYS A 32 0.82 15.45 -6.90
C LYS A 32 0.06 16.62 -6.28
N THR A 33 -0.54 16.40 -5.12
CA THR A 33 -1.20 17.46 -4.40
C THR A 33 -0.10 18.40 -3.92
N ASP A 34 -0.12 19.65 -4.35
CA ASP A 34 0.83 20.69 -3.95
C ASP A 34 0.73 21.01 -2.43
N GLY A 35 1.05 20.06 -1.56
CA GLY A 35 1.19 20.23 -0.12
C GLY A 35 -0.11 20.27 0.69
N ARG A 36 -1.28 19.93 0.13
CA ARG A 36 -2.53 19.86 0.93
C ARG A 36 -2.74 18.45 1.48
N LYS A 37 -2.31 18.23 2.73
CA LYS A 37 -2.33 16.95 3.47
C LYS A 37 -3.69 16.22 3.58
N ASN A 38 -4.79 16.79 3.09
CA ASN A 38 -6.15 16.21 3.21
C ASN A 38 -6.96 16.29 1.91
N ALA A 39 -6.33 16.51 0.76
CA ALA A 39 -7.06 16.49 -0.51
C ALA A 39 -7.48 15.05 -0.82
N LYS A 40 -8.80 14.81 -0.91
CA LYS A 40 -9.32 13.53 -1.39
C LYS A 40 -8.72 13.25 -2.76
N HIS A 41 -8.18 12.05 -2.95
CA HIS A 41 -7.68 11.62 -4.25
C HIS A 41 -8.80 11.71 -5.29
N LYS A 42 -8.43 12.14 -6.49
CA LYS A 42 -9.38 12.21 -7.60
C LYS A 42 -9.65 10.79 -8.08
N THR A 43 -10.88 10.35 -7.91
CA THR A 43 -11.29 9.02 -8.33
C THR A 43 -12.00 9.07 -9.68
N VAL A 44 -11.60 8.22 -10.61
CA VAL A 44 -12.25 8.02 -11.92
C VAL A 44 -13.05 6.72 -11.86
N LYS A 45 -14.36 6.80 -12.11
CA LYS A 45 -15.24 5.63 -12.12
C LYS A 45 -15.66 5.30 -13.55
N LYS A 46 -15.49 4.04 -13.95
CA LYS A 46 -15.82 3.53 -15.28
C LYS A 46 -16.47 2.16 -15.17
N SER A 47 -17.11 1.71 -16.24
CA SER A 47 -17.62 0.35 -16.35
C SER A 47 -17.32 -0.23 -17.72
N PHE A 48 -17.07 -1.52 -17.78
CA PHE A 48 -16.77 -2.25 -19.01
C PHE A 48 -17.24 -3.70 -18.89
N TYR A 49 -17.28 -4.40 -20.03
CA TYR A 49 -17.70 -5.81 -20.09
C TYR A 49 -16.56 -6.68 -20.59
N VAL A 50 -16.44 -7.88 -20.04
CA VAL A 50 -15.41 -8.85 -20.41
C VAL A 50 -16.02 -10.25 -20.45
N HIS A 51 -15.66 -11.02 -21.47
CA HIS A 51 -16.12 -12.41 -21.59
C HIS A 51 -15.69 -13.21 -20.37
N GLU A 52 -16.57 -14.08 -19.88
CA GLU A 52 -16.39 -14.83 -18.64
C GLU A 52 -15.27 -15.89 -18.68
N ASP A 53 -14.70 -16.12 -19.85
CA ASP A 53 -13.56 -17.02 -20.11
C ASP A 53 -12.32 -16.25 -20.59
N SER A 54 -12.37 -14.91 -20.61
CA SER A 54 -11.20 -14.10 -20.86
C SER A 54 -10.15 -14.28 -19.75
N ALA A 55 -8.88 -14.26 -20.12
CA ALA A 55 -7.79 -14.24 -19.15
C ALA A 55 -7.75 -12.92 -18.36
N LEU A 56 -7.14 -12.94 -17.17
CA LEU A 56 -6.90 -11.76 -16.33
C LEU A 56 -6.28 -10.61 -17.14
N ASN A 57 -5.29 -10.94 -17.97
CA ASN A 57 -4.59 -10.00 -18.83
C ASN A 57 -5.53 -9.25 -19.80
N HIS A 58 -6.52 -9.94 -20.35
CA HIS A 58 -7.49 -9.33 -21.25
C HIS A 58 -8.42 -8.38 -20.48
N MET A 59 -8.89 -8.78 -19.28
CA MET A 59 -9.69 -7.92 -18.41
C MET A 59 -8.96 -6.64 -18.03
N LEU A 60 -7.68 -6.74 -17.66
CA LEU A 60 -6.84 -5.59 -17.32
C LEU A 60 -6.63 -4.65 -18.52
N ASN A 61 -6.42 -5.21 -19.72
CA ASN A 61 -6.27 -4.40 -20.93
C ASN A 61 -7.54 -3.60 -21.24
N GLU A 62 -8.73 -4.21 -21.12
CA GLU A 62 -9.99 -3.47 -21.30
C GLU A 62 -10.21 -2.43 -20.20
N ALA A 63 -9.81 -2.70 -18.95
CA ALA A 63 -9.82 -1.70 -17.88
C ALA A 63 -8.96 -0.47 -18.23
N ILE A 64 -7.73 -0.68 -18.69
CA ILE A 64 -6.79 0.38 -19.09
C ILE A 64 -7.35 1.21 -20.25
N LYS A 65 -7.87 0.53 -21.28
CA LYS A 65 -8.46 1.15 -22.47
C LYS A 65 -9.64 2.05 -22.11
N VAL A 66 -10.51 1.61 -21.20
CA VAL A 66 -11.69 2.39 -20.77
C VAL A 66 -11.30 3.60 -19.91
N LEU A 67 -10.14 3.56 -19.23
CA LEU A 67 -9.58 4.73 -18.57
C LEU A 67 -9.06 5.79 -19.56
N GLY A 68 -8.80 5.41 -20.82
CA GLY A 68 -8.26 6.29 -21.85
C GLY A 68 -6.86 6.80 -21.52
N ARG A 69 -6.09 5.99 -20.77
CA ARG A 69 -4.75 6.33 -20.26
C ARG A 69 -3.70 5.32 -20.68
N GLU A 70 -3.72 4.98 -21.96
CA GLU A 70 -2.68 4.14 -22.56
C GLU A 70 -1.28 4.76 -22.37
N ASP A 71 -1.21 6.09 -22.26
CA ASP A 71 -0.01 6.90 -22.06
C ASP A 71 0.52 6.92 -20.62
N SER A 72 -0.37 6.93 -19.63
CA SER A 72 0.01 7.05 -18.20
C SER A 72 0.30 5.68 -17.58
N LEU A 73 -0.27 4.62 -18.15
CA LEU A 73 -0.12 3.24 -17.68
C LEU A 73 0.96 2.49 -18.47
N PHE A 74 1.90 3.19 -19.11
CA PHE A 74 3.04 2.59 -19.82
C PHE A 74 3.90 1.66 -18.96
N PHE A 75 3.84 1.80 -17.63
CA PHE A 75 4.49 0.89 -16.67
C PHE A 75 3.68 -0.37 -16.36
N CYS A 76 2.48 -0.51 -16.92
CA CYS A 76 1.63 -1.69 -16.80
C CYS A 76 1.57 -2.44 -18.14
N TYR A 77 2.72 -2.68 -18.78
CA TYR A 77 2.74 -3.51 -19.97
C TYR A 77 2.68 -4.98 -19.56
N ILE A 78 1.48 -5.55 -19.63
CA ILE A 78 1.30 -7.00 -19.62
C ILE A 78 1.96 -7.53 -20.89
N PRO A 79 2.96 -8.40 -20.80
CA PRO A 79 3.68 -8.86 -21.99
C PRO A 79 2.70 -9.54 -22.96
N ARG A 80 2.45 -8.90 -24.12
CA ARG A 80 2.13 -9.65 -25.33
C ARG A 80 3.29 -10.62 -25.55
N THR A 81 2.95 -11.88 -25.75
CA THR A 81 3.74 -13.13 -25.62
C THR A 81 5.04 -13.24 -26.42
N ASP A 82 5.62 -12.15 -26.92
CA ASP A 82 6.56 -12.20 -28.03
C ASP A 82 7.77 -11.26 -27.87
N THR A 83 7.72 -10.24 -27.00
CA THR A 83 8.87 -9.34 -26.76
C THR A 83 8.99 -8.89 -25.30
N TYR A 84 10.10 -9.28 -24.66
CA TYR A 84 10.34 -9.25 -23.22
C TYR A 84 10.87 -7.90 -22.70
N THR A 85 9.98 -7.02 -22.26
CA THR A 85 10.23 -6.11 -21.14
C THR A 85 9.02 -6.20 -20.20
N SER A 86 9.06 -7.17 -19.29
CA SER A 86 8.01 -7.37 -18.30
C SER A 86 8.18 -6.32 -17.20
N THR A 87 7.49 -5.19 -17.31
CA THR A 87 7.25 -4.36 -16.14
C THR A 87 6.18 -5.10 -15.33
N THR A 88 6.60 -5.72 -14.23
CA THR A 88 5.68 -6.34 -13.27
C THR A 88 4.76 -5.24 -12.77
N ILE A 89 3.48 -5.34 -13.14
CA ILE A 89 2.43 -4.58 -12.47
C ILE A 89 2.51 -5.00 -11.01
N ASP A 90 2.79 -4.04 -10.12
CA ASP A 90 2.68 -4.33 -8.70
C ASP A 90 1.19 -4.44 -8.35
N PHE A 91 0.69 -5.67 -8.40
CA PHE A 91 -0.69 -6.03 -8.09
C PHE A 91 -1.02 -5.85 -6.60
N SER A 92 -0.07 -5.41 -5.76
CA SER A 92 -0.30 -5.17 -4.33
C SER A 92 -1.45 -4.21 -4.04
N SER A 93 -1.82 -3.36 -5.01
CA SER A 93 -2.90 -2.39 -4.90
C SER A 93 -4.18 -2.74 -5.67
N LEU A 94 -4.21 -3.86 -6.40
CA LEU A 94 -5.39 -4.27 -7.16
C LEU A 94 -6.31 -5.07 -6.25
N THR A 95 -7.47 -4.50 -5.94
CA THR A 95 -8.48 -5.17 -5.11
C THR A 95 -9.80 -5.29 -5.85
N TYR A 96 -10.58 -6.31 -5.49
CA TYR A 96 -11.92 -6.50 -6.02
C TYR A 96 -12.94 -6.77 -4.91
N THR A 97 -14.18 -6.39 -5.18
CA THR A 97 -15.32 -6.69 -4.32
C THR A 97 -16.47 -7.20 -5.18
N ILE A 98 -16.99 -8.36 -4.82
CA ILE A 98 -18.24 -8.87 -5.35
C ILE A 98 -19.33 -8.39 -4.38
N PRO A 99 -20.35 -7.61 -4.81
CA PRO A 99 -21.40 -7.15 -3.91
C PRO A 99 -22.04 -8.34 -3.18
N LYS A 100 -22.54 -8.21 -1.95
CA LYS A 100 -23.23 -9.31 -1.24
C LYS A 100 -22.41 -10.60 -0.98
N THR A 101 -21.10 -10.62 -1.20
CA THR A 101 -20.22 -11.68 -0.66
C THR A 101 -19.67 -11.27 0.70
N LEU A 102 -19.41 -12.24 1.58
CA LEU A 102 -18.87 -12.00 2.93
C LEU A 102 -17.46 -11.39 2.93
N PHE A 103 -16.74 -11.51 1.82
CA PHE A 103 -15.39 -11.00 1.67
C PHE A 103 -15.39 -9.50 1.41
N LYS A 104 -14.83 -8.77 2.37
CA LYS A 104 -14.49 -7.35 2.27
C LYS A 104 -13.18 -7.28 1.49
N GLU A 105 -13.22 -6.70 0.29
CA GLU A 105 -12.06 -6.31 -0.51
C GLU A 105 -10.94 -7.37 -0.62
N MET A 106 -10.99 -8.19 -1.66
CA MET A 106 -9.99 -9.23 -1.92
C MET A 106 -8.88 -8.71 -2.83
N GLY A 107 -7.63 -9.08 -2.55
CA GLY A 107 -6.51 -8.79 -3.45
C GLY A 107 -6.57 -9.63 -4.73
N LEU A 108 -6.22 -9.04 -5.86
CA LEU A 108 -6.13 -9.71 -7.16
C LEU A 108 -4.67 -9.73 -7.61
N SER A 109 -3.87 -10.67 -7.08
CA SER A 109 -2.42 -10.73 -7.31
C SER A 109 -2.00 -11.85 -8.26
N SER A 110 -2.90 -12.77 -8.60
CA SER A 110 -2.62 -13.90 -9.48
C SER A 110 -3.81 -14.28 -10.38
N ASP A 111 -3.53 -15.02 -11.46
CA ASP A 111 -4.57 -15.63 -12.31
C ASP A 111 -5.51 -16.54 -11.50
N LYS A 112 -5.00 -17.19 -10.44
CA LYS A 112 -5.83 -18.03 -9.57
C LYS A 112 -6.87 -17.21 -8.80
N ASP A 113 -6.52 -16.02 -8.33
CA ASP A 113 -7.44 -15.13 -7.63
C ASP A 113 -8.53 -14.64 -8.58
N TYR A 114 -8.16 -14.39 -9.84
CA TYR A 114 -9.08 -14.05 -10.92
C TYR A 114 -10.04 -15.20 -11.24
N ASP A 115 -9.55 -16.43 -11.33
CA ASP A 115 -10.39 -17.61 -11.52
C ASP A 115 -11.38 -17.80 -10.35
N ILE A 116 -10.94 -17.55 -9.12
CA ILE A 116 -11.80 -17.60 -7.92
C ILE A 116 -12.89 -16.52 -8.02
N MET A 117 -12.51 -15.28 -8.35
CA MET A 117 -13.44 -14.17 -8.56
C MET A 117 -14.49 -14.51 -9.62
N LEU A 118 -14.07 -15.03 -10.78
CA LEU A 118 -14.99 -15.44 -11.85
C LEU A 118 -15.92 -16.58 -11.40
N LYS A 119 -15.39 -17.59 -10.71
CA LYS A 119 -16.20 -18.70 -10.18
C LYS A 119 -17.24 -18.22 -9.18
N GLU A 120 -16.90 -17.26 -8.32
CA GLU A 120 -17.86 -16.69 -7.36
C GLU A 120 -18.90 -15.80 -8.05
N ALA A 121 -18.50 -15.00 -9.03
CA ALA A 121 -19.42 -14.19 -9.82
C ALA A 121 -20.42 -15.05 -10.61
N LYS A 122 -19.94 -16.14 -11.24
CA LYS A 122 -20.75 -17.10 -12.02
C LYS A 122 -21.81 -17.83 -11.16
N LYS A 123 -21.58 -18.02 -9.85
CA LYS A 123 -22.54 -18.67 -8.93
C LYS A 123 -23.82 -17.86 -8.69
N LYS A 124 -23.85 -16.58 -9.06
CA LYS A 124 -25.00 -15.72 -8.85
C LYS A 124 -25.96 -15.79 -10.03
N ALA A 125 -27.26 -15.88 -9.72
CA ALA A 125 -28.32 -15.91 -10.73
C ALA A 125 -28.34 -14.69 -11.66
N LYS A 126 -27.79 -13.56 -11.19
CA LYS A 126 -27.44 -12.40 -11.99
C LYS A 126 -26.01 -12.04 -11.59
N PRO A 127 -24.99 -12.26 -12.43
CA PRO A 127 -23.63 -11.88 -12.10
C PRO A 127 -23.63 -10.39 -11.85
N GLU A 128 -23.48 -10.03 -10.57
CA GLU A 128 -23.49 -8.64 -10.17
C GLU A 128 -22.19 -7.97 -10.60
N ILE A 129 -22.26 -6.65 -10.64
CA ILE A 129 -21.17 -5.80 -11.07
C ILE A 129 -19.97 -5.98 -10.14
N ILE A 130 -18.87 -6.48 -10.68
CA ILE A 130 -17.62 -6.68 -9.93
C ILE A 130 -16.95 -5.33 -9.79
N HIS A 131 -16.74 -4.88 -8.55
CA HIS A 131 -16.00 -3.64 -8.29
C HIS A 131 -14.50 -3.96 -8.28
N ILE A 132 -13.73 -3.28 -9.12
CA ILE A 132 -12.26 -3.33 -9.13
C ILE A 132 -11.75 -1.96 -8.70
N SER A 133 -10.86 -1.93 -7.71
CA SER A 133 -10.16 -0.72 -7.28
C SER A 133 -8.71 -0.80 -7.73
N MET A 134 -8.22 0.27 -8.34
CA MET A 134 -6.84 0.40 -8.81
C MET A 134 -6.24 1.68 -8.25
N MET A 135 -5.03 1.59 -7.70
CA MET A 135 -4.27 2.75 -7.26
C MET A 135 -2.99 2.89 -8.07
N GLU A 136 -2.64 4.12 -8.43
CA GLU A 136 -1.34 4.41 -9.03
C GLU A 136 -0.22 4.22 -8.00
N ALA A 137 0.84 3.49 -8.37
CA ALA A 137 2.00 3.25 -7.51
C ALA A 137 2.75 4.55 -7.21
N GLU A 138 3.37 4.65 -6.03
CA GLU A 138 4.27 5.76 -5.74
C GLU A 138 5.53 5.64 -6.61
N PRO A 139 5.93 6.70 -7.33
CA PRO A 139 7.29 6.72 -7.85
C PRO A 139 8.21 6.77 -6.63
N GLU A 140 9.05 5.76 -6.44
CA GLU A 140 10.02 5.68 -5.34
C GLU A 140 10.81 6.99 -5.26
N SER A 141 10.43 7.88 -4.33
CA SER A 141 11.09 9.17 -4.17
C SER A 141 12.35 8.96 -3.35
N GLY A 142 13.49 8.85 -4.02
CA GLY A 142 14.81 8.86 -3.37
C GLY A 142 14.94 10.12 -2.52
N GLY A 143 15.12 9.93 -1.20
CA GLY A 143 15.23 10.99 -0.21
C GLY A 143 16.42 11.91 -0.48
N SER A 144 16.20 13.22 -0.38
CA SER A 144 17.27 14.20 -0.30
C SER A 144 17.00 15.18 0.83
N ASP A 145 17.85 15.12 1.85
CA ASP A 145 17.89 16.04 2.99
C ASP A 145 18.25 17.46 2.56
N LYS A 146 17.52 18.45 3.07
CA LYS A 146 17.95 19.86 3.07
C LYS A 146 17.57 20.57 4.36
N GLU A 147 18.60 21.08 5.02
CA GLU A 147 18.57 21.90 6.23
C GLU A 147 18.12 23.35 5.94
N ASN A 148 17.42 23.94 6.91
CA ASN A 148 16.85 25.30 6.90
C ASN A 148 17.75 26.30 7.63
N ASN A 149 17.71 27.56 7.21
CA ASN A 149 18.04 28.72 8.04
C ASN A 149 17.02 29.84 7.79
N ASP A 150 16.60 30.55 8.83
CA ASP A 150 15.37 31.34 8.93
C ASP A 150 15.63 32.74 9.50
N GLU A 151 14.94 33.78 9.01
CA GLU A 151 14.74 35.04 9.76
C GLU A 151 13.55 35.90 9.24
N SER A 152 12.52 35.99 10.10
CA SER A 152 11.54 37.03 10.46
C SER A 152 11.19 38.24 9.56
N GLY A 153 9.87 38.54 9.44
CA GLY A 153 9.35 39.88 9.08
C GLY A 153 7.84 39.92 8.77
N ASP A 154 7.15 40.94 9.28
CA ASP A 154 5.71 41.07 9.55
C ASP A 154 4.84 41.71 8.42
N GLU A 155 3.52 41.61 8.62
CA GLU A 155 2.38 42.45 8.13
C GLU A 155 1.69 42.36 6.74
N GLU A 156 0.35 42.31 6.87
CA GLU A 156 -0.81 42.84 6.10
C GLU A 156 -1.01 42.68 4.56
N GLY A 157 -2.21 42.17 4.21
CA GLY A 157 -3.06 42.86 3.22
C GLY A 157 -3.49 42.12 1.93
N GLY A 158 -4.71 41.54 1.92
CA GLY A 158 -5.69 41.81 0.84
C GLY A 158 -5.98 40.77 -0.28
N ARG A 159 -7.28 40.40 -0.36
CA ARG A 159 -8.10 39.98 -1.53
C ARG A 159 -7.86 38.57 -2.10
N GLY A 160 -8.77 37.60 -2.10
CA GLY A 160 -10.23 37.64 -1.98
C GLY A 160 -10.87 36.71 -3.02
N ARG A 161 -10.60 35.38 -2.96
CA ARG A 161 -11.41 34.36 -3.67
C ARG A 161 -12.17 33.54 -2.63
N LYS A 162 -13.51 33.62 -2.67
CA LYS A 162 -14.43 32.95 -1.74
C LYS A 162 -14.25 31.43 -1.79
N ARG A 163 -13.34 30.91 -0.96
CA ARG A 163 -13.34 29.50 -0.55
C ARG A 163 -14.51 29.29 0.39
N LYS A 164 -15.30 28.25 0.16
CA LYS A 164 -16.25 27.73 1.16
C LYS A 164 -15.44 27.47 2.43
N LYS A 165 -15.72 28.23 3.50
CA LYS A 165 -15.13 28.07 4.84
C LYS A 165 -15.38 26.61 5.25
N GLN A 166 -14.35 25.76 5.16
CA GLN A 166 -14.35 24.53 5.95
C GLN A 166 -14.31 24.99 7.40
N LYS A 167 -15.28 24.50 8.17
CA LYS A 167 -15.37 24.78 9.60
C LYS A 167 -14.13 24.15 10.22
N THR A 168 -13.15 24.98 10.56
CA THR A 168 -12.05 24.57 11.46
C THR A 168 -12.75 24.06 12.71
N PHE A 169 -12.69 22.76 12.93
CA PHE A 169 -13.14 22.20 14.19
C PHE A 169 -12.00 22.46 15.17
N GLU A 170 -12.18 23.49 16.00
CA GLU A 170 -11.37 23.64 17.20
C GLU A 170 -11.68 22.43 18.07
N PRO A 171 -10.67 21.58 18.37
CA PRO A 171 -10.87 20.42 19.23
C PRO A 171 -11.51 20.85 20.54
N SER A 172 -12.48 20.08 21.03
CA SER A 172 -13.09 20.37 22.33
C SER A 172 -12.01 20.35 23.41
N GLU A 173 -12.15 21.17 24.45
CA GLU A 173 -11.27 21.13 25.62
C GLU A 173 -11.16 19.70 26.19
N GLU A 174 -12.28 18.97 26.18
CA GLU A 174 -12.36 17.57 26.58
C GLU A 174 -11.47 16.65 25.72
N GLU A 175 -11.43 16.86 24.40
CA GLU A 175 -10.59 16.08 23.48
C GLU A 175 -9.11 16.41 23.66
N VAL A 176 -8.78 17.66 23.99
CA VAL A 176 -7.39 18.06 24.26
C VAL A 176 -6.89 17.34 25.52
N GLU A 177 -7.68 17.34 26.60
CA GLU A 177 -7.36 16.62 27.83
C GLU A 177 -7.23 15.10 27.60
N GLN A 178 -8.14 14.50 26.84
CA GLN A 178 -8.09 13.09 26.50
C GLN A 178 -6.82 12.74 25.71
N ASN A 179 -6.43 13.58 24.75
CA ASN A 179 -5.21 13.40 23.97
C ASN A 179 -3.94 13.53 24.84
N GLU A 180 -3.94 14.40 25.83
CA GLU A 180 -2.84 14.48 26.80
C GLU A 180 -2.75 13.23 27.69
N LEU A 181 -3.90 12.69 28.13
CA LEU A 181 -3.94 11.42 28.87
C LEU A 181 -3.44 10.25 28.02
N ILE A 182 -3.84 10.16 26.75
CA ILE A 182 -3.34 9.13 25.82
C ILE A 182 -1.80 9.20 25.70
N LYS A 183 -1.22 10.39 25.57
CA LYS A 183 0.24 10.57 25.53
C LYS A 183 0.92 10.11 26.81
N LYS A 184 0.33 10.41 27.98
CA LYS A 184 0.84 9.98 29.29
C LYS A 184 0.80 8.46 29.43
N ILE A 185 -0.34 7.83 29.10
CA ILE A 185 -0.51 6.36 29.08
C ILE A 185 0.55 5.71 28.19
N ASN A 186 0.69 6.17 26.94
CA ASN A 186 1.66 5.60 26.00
C ASN A 186 3.12 5.79 26.44
N THR A 187 3.42 6.81 27.25
CA THR A 187 4.77 7.06 27.76
C THR A 187 5.09 6.17 28.96
N GLU A 188 4.13 6.01 29.89
CA GLU A 188 4.25 5.15 31.07
C GLU A 188 4.39 3.67 30.65
N TRP A 189 3.58 3.23 29.69
CA TRP A 189 3.50 1.83 29.25
C TRP A 189 4.39 1.52 28.06
N LYS A 190 5.49 2.25 27.88
CA LYS A 190 6.54 1.86 26.93
C LYS A 190 7.14 0.54 27.38
N CYS A 191 7.05 -0.45 26.49
CA CYS A 191 7.50 -1.80 26.76
C CYS A 191 9.03 -1.81 26.99
N GLN A 192 9.47 -2.24 28.17
CA GLN A 192 10.91 -2.30 28.49
C GLN A 192 11.55 -3.63 28.07
N ASP A 193 10.73 -4.64 27.78
CA ASP A 193 11.20 -5.93 27.32
C ASP A 193 11.61 -5.87 25.84
N ARG A 194 12.89 -6.16 25.58
CA ARG A 194 13.48 -6.19 24.23
C ARG A 194 12.97 -7.36 23.38
N THR A 195 12.39 -8.38 24.00
CA THR A 195 11.79 -9.52 23.30
C THR A 195 10.34 -9.24 22.89
N CYS A 196 9.69 -8.23 23.49
CA CYS A 196 8.35 -7.85 23.11
C CYS A 196 8.36 -7.11 21.77
N ARG A 197 7.57 -7.61 20.81
CA ARG A 197 7.43 -6.99 19.47
C ARG A 197 6.67 -5.66 19.48
N ARG A 198 6.04 -5.29 20.59
CA ARG A 198 5.14 -4.14 20.71
C ARG A 198 5.81 -3.03 21.51
N PHE A 199 5.76 -1.80 20.98
CA PHE A 199 6.39 -0.63 21.62
C PHE A 199 5.66 -0.15 22.89
N VAL A 200 4.34 -0.33 22.94
CA VAL A 200 3.49 0.03 24.09
C VAL A 200 2.71 -1.21 24.50
N CYS A 201 2.92 -1.66 25.72
CA CYS A 201 2.38 -2.91 26.25
C CYS A 201 2.16 -2.73 27.76
N PHE A 202 1.13 -3.37 28.32
CA PHE A 202 1.05 -3.55 29.77
C PHE A 202 1.15 -5.05 30.11
N PRO A 203 1.91 -5.42 31.15
CA PRO A 203 1.97 -6.80 31.61
C PRO A 203 0.69 -7.10 32.38
N ASP A 204 0.00 -8.18 31.99
CA ASP A 204 -1.10 -8.71 32.77
C ASP A 204 -0.60 -9.14 34.16
N ARG A 205 -1.36 -8.79 35.21
CA ARG A 205 -0.98 -9.03 36.60
C ARG A 205 -0.96 -10.52 36.95
N VAL A 206 -1.78 -11.33 36.26
CA VAL A 206 -1.94 -12.75 36.57
C VAL A 206 -0.95 -13.59 35.76
N THR A 207 -0.93 -13.43 34.44
CA THR A 207 -0.11 -14.25 33.54
C THR A 207 1.29 -13.68 33.32
N GLY A 208 1.49 -12.38 33.54
CA GLY A 208 2.69 -11.66 33.14
C GLY A 208 2.80 -11.45 31.63
N GLN A 209 1.80 -11.84 30.84
CA GLN A 209 1.81 -11.69 29.39
C GLN A 209 1.62 -10.23 28.99
N HIS A 210 2.31 -9.82 27.93
CA HIS A 210 2.27 -8.44 27.46
C HIS A 210 1.06 -8.20 26.56
N VAL A 211 0.11 -7.40 27.06
CA VAL A 211 -1.10 -7.00 26.32
C VAL A 211 -0.80 -5.75 25.49
N PRO A 212 -1.04 -5.75 24.17
CA PRO A 212 -0.74 -4.61 23.31
C PRO A 212 -1.72 -3.45 23.55
N VAL A 213 -1.20 -2.27 23.91
CA VAL A 213 -2.01 -1.05 24.04
C VAL A 213 -2.19 -0.44 22.65
N THR A 214 -3.35 -0.68 22.01
CA THR A 214 -3.70 -0.02 20.75
C THR A 214 -4.27 1.39 20.99
N HIS A 215 -4.44 2.19 19.93
CA HIS A 215 -5.10 3.50 20.03
C HIS A 215 -6.50 3.41 20.64
N PHE A 216 -7.22 2.31 20.38
CA PHE A 216 -8.54 2.09 20.96
C PHE A 216 -8.45 1.88 22.48
N HIS A 217 -7.48 1.08 22.96
CA HIS A 217 -7.25 0.89 24.39
C HIS A 217 -6.91 2.21 25.10
N SER A 218 -5.95 2.98 24.55
CA SER A 218 -5.54 4.23 25.19
C SER A 218 -6.63 5.29 25.17
N SER A 219 -7.48 5.35 24.13
CA SER A 219 -8.63 6.26 24.09
C SER A 219 -9.70 5.90 25.11
N THR A 220 -10.07 4.61 25.21
CA THR A 220 -11.03 4.12 26.21
C THR A 220 -10.51 4.34 27.63
N TRP A 221 -9.23 4.06 27.87
CA TRP A 221 -8.58 4.28 29.15
C TRP A 221 -8.57 5.77 29.53
N ALA A 222 -8.17 6.66 28.61
CA ALA A 222 -8.19 8.10 28.86
C ALA A 222 -9.60 8.63 29.18
N ALA A 223 -10.62 8.14 28.46
CA ALA A 223 -12.02 8.49 28.74
C ALA A 223 -12.45 8.02 30.14
N ALA A 224 -12.06 6.81 30.55
CA ALA A 224 -12.39 6.28 31.88
C ALA A 224 -11.72 7.08 33.01
N ILE A 225 -10.47 7.52 32.83
CA ILE A 225 -9.78 8.43 33.77
C ILE A 225 -10.54 9.76 33.88
N GLN A 226 -10.92 10.35 32.74
CA GLN A 226 -11.64 11.64 32.70
C GLN A 226 -13.03 11.53 33.35
N GLY A 227 -13.71 10.40 33.14
CA GLY A 227 -14.97 10.05 33.79
C GLY A 227 -14.85 9.64 35.26
N LYS A 228 -13.63 9.60 35.82
CA LYS A 228 -13.34 9.14 37.20
C LYS A 228 -13.94 7.78 37.51
N HIS A 229 -13.82 6.86 36.55
CA HIS A 229 -14.31 5.50 36.70
C HIS A 229 -13.63 4.79 37.88
N ILE A 230 -14.36 3.90 38.55
CA ILE A 230 -13.85 3.06 39.64
C ILE A 230 -14.07 1.61 39.20
N ASN A 231 -13.02 0.82 39.24
CA ASN A 231 -13.06 -0.61 38.90
C ASN A 231 -13.88 -1.40 39.93
N GLU A 232 -14.23 -2.64 39.61
CA GLU A 232 -15.06 -3.49 40.49
C GLU A 232 -14.39 -3.75 41.85
N ASP A 233 -13.06 -3.76 41.89
CA ASP A 233 -12.25 -3.88 43.11
C ASP A 233 -12.21 -2.61 43.97
N GLY A 234 -12.90 -1.54 43.55
CA GLY A 234 -12.95 -0.25 44.23
C GLY A 234 -11.75 0.65 43.94
N THR A 235 -10.82 0.25 43.08
CA THR A 235 -9.67 1.08 42.70
C THR A 235 -10.07 2.12 41.65
N PRO A 236 -9.69 3.40 41.80
CA PRO A 236 -9.94 4.40 40.77
C PRO A 236 -9.09 4.11 39.52
N VAL A 237 -9.67 4.26 38.33
CA VAL A 237 -8.93 4.17 37.08
C VAL A 237 -7.96 5.34 36.98
N ASP A 238 -6.68 5.04 36.84
CA ASP A 238 -5.60 6.02 36.73
C ASP A 238 -4.60 5.62 35.63
N ILE A 239 -3.50 6.36 35.47
CA ILE A 239 -2.50 6.08 34.42
C ILE A 239 -1.86 4.68 34.57
N LYS A 240 -1.85 4.12 35.78
CA LYS A 240 -1.21 2.83 36.12
C LYS A 240 -2.19 1.68 36.26
N THR A 241 -3.48 1.99 36.34
CA THR A 241 -4.55 1.03 36.60
C THR A 241 -5.58 1.16 35.49
N PRO A 242 -5.55 0.25 34.48
CA PRO A 242 -6.51 0.27 33.40
C PRO A 242 -7.94 0.01 33.91
N PRO A 243 -8.96 0.36 33.11
CA PRO A 243 -10.34 -0.03 33.37
C PRO A 243 -10.49 -1.56 33.40
N ASP A 244 -11.33 -2.04 34.31
CA ASP A 244 -11.77 -3.45 34.38
C ASP A 244 -12.87 -3.70 33.34
N ASP A 245 -12.49 -3.63 32.07
CA ASP A 245 -13.33 -3.89 30.89
C ASP A 245 -12.77 -5.13 30.18
N GLU A 246 -13.62 -5.89 29.48
CA GLU A 246 -13.22 -7.03 28.64
C GLU A 246 -12.13 -6.66 27.63
N LEU A 247 -12.04 -5.37 27.27
CA LEU A 247 -10.98 -4.84 26.43
C LEU A 247 -9.57 -4.97 27.06
N PHE A 248 -9.46 -4.98 28.39
CA PHE A 248 -8.21 -5.05 29.14
C PHE A 248 -7.99 -6.41 29.82
N ASP A 249 -9.01 -7.27 29.91
CA ASP A 249 -8.87 -8.66 30.35
C ASP A 249 -8.29 -9.51 29.22
N TYR A 250 -6.98 -9.75 29.27
CA TYR A 250 -6.32 -10.65 28.32
C TYR A 250 -6.49 -12.09 28.79
N GLN A 251 -7.69 -12.62 28.61
CA GLN A 251 -7.85 -14.07 28.54
C GLN A 251 -7.44 -14.49 27.13
N GLU A 252 -6.50 -15.44 27.02
CA GLU A 252 -6.27 -16.08 25.72
C GLU A 252 -7.63 -16.52 25.20
N PRO A 253 -8.04 -16.06 24.01
CA PRO A 253 -9.39 -16.27 23.57
C PRO A 253 -9.60 -17.78 23.48
N ASP A 254 -10.53 -18.30 24.30
CA ASP A 254 -10.82 -19.73 24.36
C ASP A 254 -11.00 -20.22 22.91
N ALA A 255 -10.30 -21.28 22.54
CA ALA A 255 -10.38 -21.83 21.19
C ALA A 255 -11.84 -22.12 20.79
N ALA A 256 -12.70 -22.42 21.78
CA ALA A 256 -14.14 -22.56 21.60
C ALA A 256 -14.84 -21.23 21.30
N ASP A 257 -14.45 -20.13 21.95
CA ASP A 257 -15.06 -18.82 21.78
C ASP A 257 -14.59 -18.12 20.48
N VAL A 258 -13.34 -18.34 20.06
CA VAL A 258 -12.89 -17.96 18.70
C VAL A 258 -13.74 -18.64 17.63
N ALA A 259 -14.05 -19.93 17.81
CA ALA A 259 -14.93 -20.66 16.90
C ALA A 259 -16.38 -20.14 16.97
N LEU A 260 -16.85 -19.77 18.15
CA LEU A 260 -18.20 -19.22 18.39
C LEU A 260 -18.37 -17.82 17.80
N VAL A 261 -17.41 -16.92 18.01
CA VAL A 261 -17.40 -15.56 17.43
C VAL A 261 -17.29 -15.64 15.91
N ARG A 262 -16.46 -16.52 15.36
CA ARG A 262 -16.46 -16.81 13.91
C ARG A 262 -17.83 -17.32 13.43
N GLY A 263 -18.48 -18.19 14.19
CA GLY A 263 -19.82 -18.70 13.88
C GLY A 263 -20.93 -17.66 14.00
N ARG A 264 -20.86 -16.75 14.98
CA ARG A 264 -21.85 -15.69 15.23
C ARG A 264 -21.67 -14.52 14.28
N THR A 265 -20.45 -14.10 13.98
CA THR A 265 -20.18 -13.08 12.95
C THR A 265 -20.58 -13.56 11.55
N ALA A 266 -20.46 -14.87 11.27
CA ALA A 266 -21.00 -15.46 10.04
C ALA A 266 -22.54 -15.41 9.97
N LYS A 267 -23.24 -15.47 11.11
CA LYS A 267 -24.72 -15.45 11.18
C LYS A 267 -25.32 -14.05 11.28
N ALA A 268 -24.72 -13.14 12.04
CA ALA A 268 -25.22 -11.77 12.24
C ALA A 268 -25.06 -10.90 10.97
N LYS A 269 -24.02 -11.14 10.15
CA LYS A 269 -23.81 -10.43 8.88
C LYS A 269 -24.75 -10.85 7.75
N ALA A 270 -25.65 -11.81 7.98
CA ALA A 270 -26.70 -12.15 7.03
C ALA A 270 -27.85 -11.12 7.03
N ASN A 271 -27.97 -10.27 8.07
CA ASN A 271 -29.18 -9.44 8.27
C ASN A 271 -28.99 -7.91 8.31
N ASP A 272 -27.77 -7.37 8.44
CA ASP A 272 -27.58 -5.91 8.44
C ASP A 272 -27.09 -5.37 7.09
N SER A 273 -27.83 -4.40 6.57
CA SER A 273 -27.58 -3.74 5.29
C SER A 273 -27.11 -2.30 5.52
N ASN A 274 -26.10 -1.90 4.74
CA ASN A 274 -25.44 -0.58 4.68
C ASN A 274 -24.45 -0.26 5.81
N ILE A 275 -23.15 -0.48 5.59
CA ILE A 275 -22.13 0.46 6.06
C ILE A 275 -21.00 0.59 5.02
N THR A 276 -20.84 1.80 4.50
CA THR A 276 -19.65 2.29 3.78
C THR A 276 -18.55 2.58 4.79
N ILE A 277 -17.37 1.97 4.66
CA ILE A 277 -16.21 2.29 5.51
C ILE A 277 -15.06 2.76 4.61
N HIS A 278 -14.81 4.07 4.63
CA HIS A 278 -13.55 4.65 4.19
C HIS A 278 -12.52 4.47 5.32
N LEU A 279 -11.37 3.87 5.00
CA LEU A 279 -10.23 3.75 5.90
C LEU A 279 -9.21 4.83 5.54
N THR A 280 -9.00 5.76 6.46
CA THR A 280 -7.88 6.70 6.46
C THR A 280 -6.98 6.30 7.62
N LEU A 281 -5.68 6.08 7.38
CA LEU A 281 -4.68 5.77 8.40
C LEU A 281 -3.91 7.02 8.84
N PRO A 282 -3.42 7.06 10.10
CA PRO A 282 -3.06 8.27 10.82
C PRO A 282 -1.64 8.77 10.54
N ASP A 283 -1.54 10.10 10.51
CA ASP A 283 -0.35 10.93 10.34
C ASP A 283 0.52 10.92 11.62
N ALA A 284 1.84 10.95 11.44
CA ALA A 284 2.80 11.34 12.47
C ALA A 284 3.34 12.73 12.10
N THR A 285 3.00 13.70 12.96
CA THR A 285 3.40 15.12 13.01
C THR A 285 4.90 15.34 12.70
N VAL A 286 5.36 16.47 12.11
CA VAL A 286 5.34 17.87 12.61
C VAL A 286 5.48 18.85 11.40
N PRO A 287 4.97 20.10 11.45
CA PRO A 287 4.94 21.02 10.31
C PRO A 287 6.14 21.99 10.26
N VAL A 288 6.61 22.31 9.05
CA VAL A 288 7.44 23.49 8.76
C VAL A 288 6.84 24.24 7.58
N PRO A 289 6.63 25.57 7.66
CA PRO A 289 6.12 26.37 6.57
C PRO A 289 7.26 26.91 5.68
N LEU A 290 7.00 27.00 4.38
CA LEU A 290 7.78 27.76 3.41
C LEU A 290 6.83 28.74 2.73
N ALA A 291 7.24 30.01 2.56
CA ALA A 291 6.97 30.73 1.32
C ALA A 291 7.78 32.02 1.16
N ASN A 292 8.66 32.01 0.15
CA ASN A 292 8.90 33.01 -0.90
C ASN A 292 8.88 34.52 -0.62
N ASN A 293 9.86 35.19 -1.23
CA ASN A 293 9.71 36.49 -1.88
C ASN A 293 10.24 36.42 -3.33
N PRO A 294 10.03 37.42 -4.23
CA PRO A 294 9.75 37.18 -5.63
C PRO A 294 10.92 37.62 -6.53
N GLN A 295 11.11 36.94 -7.65
CA GLN A 295 11.96 37.44 -8.73
C GLN A 295 11.12 38.02 -9.88
N PRO A 296 11.69 38.98 -10.64
CA PRO A 296 11.05 39.63 -11.77
C PRO A 296 10.86 38.64 -12.93
N PRO A 297 9.94 38.92 -13.88
CA PRO A 297 9.52 37.96 -14.88
C PRO A 297 10.67 37.63 -15.85
N PRO A 298 11.14 36.38 -15.92
CA PRO A 298 11.94 35.90 -17.03
C PRO A 298 11.02 35.24 -18.06
N ALA A 299 11.40 35.32 -19.34
CA ALA A 299 10.82 34.59 -20.46
C ALA A 299 10.51 33.11 -20.12
N PRO A 300 9.55 32.45 -20.78
CA PRO A 300 9.03 31.13 -20.37
C PRO A 300 10.15 30.10 -20.23
N LEU A 301 10.63 29.92 -18.99
CA LEU A 301 11.59 28.92 -18.59
C LEU A 301 10.84 27.60 -18.48
N GLN A 302 11.30 26.61 -19.23
CA GLN A 302 10.87 25.22 -19.10
C GLN A 302 10.88 24.84 -17.62
N ALA A 303 9.76 24.30 -17.13
CA ALA A 303 9.65 23.80 -15.77
C ALA A 303 10.86 22.87 -15.48
N PRO A 304 11.52 23.01 -14.32
CA PRO A 304 12.63 22.13 -13.95
C PRO A 304 12.17 20.68 -14.08
N GLN A 305 12.74 19.94 -15.04
CA GLN A 305 12.47 18.51 -15.12
C GLN A 305 12.86 17.90 -13.77
N PRO A 306 12.04 17.00 -13.20
CA PRO A 306 12.44 16.29 -11.99
C PRO A 306 13.85 15.70 -12.23
N PRO A 307 14.76 15.80 -11.24
CA PRO A 307 16.10 15.26 -11.39
C PRO A 307 15.96 13.81 -11.84
N ARG A 308 16.44 13.51 -13.05
CA ARG A 308 16.40 12.14 -13.56
C ARG A 308 17.09 11.25 -12.52
N PRO A 309 16.52 10.09 -12.18
CA PRO A 309 17.18 9.17 -11.27
C PRO A 309 18.61 8.99 -11.77
N ARG A 310 19.57 9.35 -10.91
CA ARG A 310 20.99 9.26 -11.27
C ARG A 310 21.24 7.78 -11.55
N SER A 311 21.51 7.45 -12.80
CA SER A 311 21.92 6.10 -13.16
C SER A 311 23.12 5.75 -12.29
N ALA A 312 23.03 4.65 -11.54
CA ALA A 312 24.13 4.17 -10.71
C ALA A 312 25.43 4.15 -11.54
N PRO A 313 26.57 4.54 -10.93
CA PRO A 313 27.82 4.76 -11.65
C PRO A 313 28.26 3.51 -12.40
N GLN A 314 28.59 3.66 -13.69
CA GLN A 314 29.08 2.54 -14.50
C GLN A 314 30.46 2.10 -13.99
N ILE A 315 30.51 0.91 -13.40
CA ILE A 315 31.76 0.24 -13.00
C ILE A 315 31.98 -1.02 -13.84
N SER A 316 33.25 -1.40 -14.03
CA SER A 316 33.61 -2.64 -14.73
C SER A 316 33.23 -3.88 -13.90
N LEU A 317 33.02 -5.01 -14.56
CA LEU A 317 32.78 -6.30 -13.89
C LEU A 317 33.90 -6.64 -12.89
N GLU A 318 35.16 -6.41 -13.27
CA GLU A 318 36.32 -6.69 -12.40
C GLU A 318 36.28 -5.87 -11.11
N LEU A 319 36.03 -4.55 -11.22
CA LEU A 319 35.93 -3.67 -10.05
C LEU A 319 34.72 -4.02 -9.18
N PHE A 320 33.60 -4.39 -9.80
CA PHE A 320 32.42 -4.86 -9.09
C PHE A 320 32.69 -6.15 -8.30
N CYS A 321 33.28 -7.17 -8.93
CA CYS A 321 33.62 -8.41 -8.25
C CYS A 321 34.62 -8.18 -7.10
N HIS A 322 35.62 -7.32 -7.30
CA HIS A 322 36.56 -6.96 -6.25
C HIS A 322 35.89 -6.23 -5.07
N ARG A 323 35.05 -5.23 -5.36
CA ARG A 323 34.38 -4.40 -4.34
C ARG A 323 33.43 -5.20 -3.44
N TYR A 324 32.75 -6.19 -3.99
CA TYR A 324 31.79 -7.01 -3.24
C TYR A 324 32.34 -8.40 -2.84
N ASN A 325 33.66 -8.59 -2.93
CA ASN A 325 34.34 -9.85 -2.59
C ASN A 325 33.76 -11.08 -3.32
N LEU A 326 33.31 -10.92 -4.56
CA LEU A 326 32.88 -12.04 -5.40
C LEU A 326 34.11 -12.81 -5.85
N GLY A 327 34.15 -14.12 -5.57
CA GLY A 327 35.32 -14.96 -5.89
C GLY A 327 35.66 -14.96 -7.39
N GLN A 328 36.93 -15.22 -7.71
CA GLN A 328 37.45 -15.25 -9.09
C GLN A 328 36.68 -16.23 -10.00
N ALA A 329 36.14 -17.30 -9.44
CA ALA A 329 35.29 -18.25 -10.16
C ALA A 329 33.99 -17.61 -10.68
N ILE A 330 33.34 -16.77 -9.87
CA ILE A 330 32.13 -16.03 -10.27
C ILE A 330 32.49 -15.03 -11.37
N HIS A 331 33.59 -14.29 -11.21
CA HIS A 331 34.07 -13.34 -12.22
C HIS A 331 34.29 -14.03 -13.58
N ALA A 332 34.98 -15.17 -13.61
CA ALA A 332 35.25 -15.91 -14.84
C ALA A 332 33.96 -16.39 -15.54
N LYS A 333 32.97 -16.87 -14.77
CA LYS A 333 31.65 -17.30 -15.31
C LYS A 333 30.85 -16.14 -15.88
N LEU A 334 30.77 -15.02 -15.16
CA LEU A 334 30.08 -13.81 -15.62
C LEU A 334 30.77 -13.23 -16.88
N GLN A 335 32.09 -13.22 -16.92
CA GLN A 335 32.87 -12.79 -18.08
C GLN A 335 32.64 -13.70 -19.30
N ALA A 336 32.61 -15.02 -19.11
CA ALA A 336 32.29 -15.98 -20.17
C ALA A 336 30.88 -15.79 -20.74
N TYR A 337 29.94 -15.31 -19.91
CA TYR A 337 28.58 -14.95 -20.32
C TYR A 337 28.47 -13.51 -20.87
N SER A 338 29.60 -12.86 -21.18
CA SER A 338 29.66 -11.50 -21.74
C SER A 338 29.03 -10.42 -20.85
N VAL A 339 29.03 -10.61 -19.53
CA VAL A 339 28.60 -9.56 -18.59
C VAL A 339 29.69 -8.51 -18.48
N THR A 340 29.37 -7.26 -18.84
CA THR A 340 30.31 -6.12 -18.83
C THR A 340 30.43 -5.44 -17.47
N GLY A 341 29.41 -5.57 -16.62
CA GLY A 341 29.34 -4.98 -15.28
C GLY A 341 27.94 -5.06 -14.66
N PRO A 342 27.72 -4.43 -13.49
CA PRO A 342 26.46 -4.54 -12.75
C PRO A 342 25.26 -3.92 -13.48
N HIS A 343 25.50 -2.94 -14.37
CA HIS A 343 24.48 -2.36 -15.24
C HIS A 343 23.85 -3.36 -16.22
N THR A 344 24.55 -4.46 -16.52
CA THR A 344 24.05 -5.56 -17.37
C THR A 344 23.38 -6.63 -16.50
N LEU A 345 23.87 -6.87 -15.28
CA LEU A 345 23.28 -7.81 -14.32
C LEU A 345 21.81 -7.50 -13.98
N ARG A 346 21.44 -6.21 -13.91
CA ARG A 346 20.04 -5.79 -13.67
C ARG A 346 19.04 -6.29 -14.71
N HIS A 347 19.53 -6.61 -15.91
CA HIS A 347 18.70 -7.08 -17.03
C HIS A 347 18.70 -8.61 -17.15
N LEU A 348 19.60 -9.30 -16.46
CA LEU A 348 19.68 -10.76 -16.46
C LEU A 348 18.80 -11.32 -15.35
N LYS A 349 17.98 -12.32 -15.68
CA LYS A 349 17.20 -13.14 -14.73
C LYS A 349 18.05 -14.30 -14.18
N ASN A 350 17.59 -14.93 -13.10
CA ASN A 350 18.32 -16.05 -12.49
C ASN A 350 18.55 -17.21 -13.47
N ASN A 351 17.59 -17.53 -14.34
CA ASN A 351 17.75 -18.56 -15.37
C ASN A 351 18.91 -18.26 -16.35
N HIS A 352 19.24 -16.99 -16.60
CA HIS A 352 20.40 -16.62 -17.42
C HIS A 352 21.72 -16.84 -16.67
N LEU A 353 21.72 -16.60 -15.35
CA LEU A 353 22.88 -16.86 -14.49
C LEU A 353 23.11 -18.37 -14.29
N GLU A 354 22.03 -19.16 -14.21
CA GLU A 354 22.11 -20.63 -14.24
C GLU A 354 22.69 -21.12 -15.57
N ALA A 355 22.27 -20.54 -16.71
CA ALA A 355 22.84 -20.83 -18.02
C ALA A 355 24.32 -20.43 -18.16
N ALA A 356 24.80 -19.51 -17.31
CA ALA A 356 26.21 -19.17 -17.16
C ALA A 356 26.98 -20.13 -16.23
N ASN A 357 26.37 -21.24 -15.82
CA ASN A 357 26.91 -22.24 -14.89
C ASN A 357 27.19 -21.69 -13.48
N LEU A 358 26.46 -20.66 -13.03
CA LEU A 358 26.46 -20.28 -11.62
C LEU A 358 25.57 -21.24 -10.83
N ASN A 359 26.05 -21.70 -9.67
CA ASN A 359 25.24 -22.47 -8.75
C ASN A 359 24.31 -21.55 -7.93
N PRO A 360 23.27 -22.07 -7.26
CA PRO A 360 22.31 -21.24 -6.53
C PRO A 360 22.91 -20.34 -5.45
N ALA A 361 24.01 -20.75 -4.80
CA ALA A 361 24.69 -19.93 -3.79
C ALA A 361 25.45 -18.77 -4.45
N GLU A 362 26.18 -19.03 -5.53
CA GLU A 362 26.85 -17.98 -6.32
C GLU A 362 25.83 -16.98 -6.91
N ILE A 363 24.65 -17.45 -7.33
CA ILE A 363 23.57 -16.56 -7.80
C ILE A 363 23.09 -15.65 -6.67
N ALA A 364 22.92 -16.17 -5.45
CA ALA A 364 22.54 -15.37 -4.29
C ALA A 364 23.60 -14.30 -3.98
N ASP A 365 24.89 -14.66 -3.97
CA ASP A 365 25.99 -13.72 -3.73
C ASP A 365 26.03 -12.60 -4.80
N VAL A 366 25.80 -12.94 -6.07
CA VAL A 366 25.74 -11.95 -7.16
C VAL A 366 24.55 -11.00 -7.00
N ARG A 367 23.40 -11.48 -6.52
CA ARG A 367 22.21 -10.65 -6.28
C ARG A 367 22.37 -9.74 -5.07
N ASP A 368 22.91 -10.26 -3.97
CA ASP A 368 23.24 -9.44 -2.80
C ASP A 368 24.21 -8.29 -3.17
N ALA A 369 25.27 -8.61 -3.91
CA ALA A 369 26.22 -7.61 -4.41
C ALA A 369 25.56 -6.57 -5.32
N GLN A 370 24.62 -6.99 -6.17
CA GLN A 370 23.87 -6.09 -7.04
C GLN A 370 22.97 -5.14 -6.24
N ASP A 371 22.25 -5.66 -5.25
CA ASP A 371 21.34 -4.88 -4.41
C ASP A 371 22.11 -3.84 -3.59
N ARG A 372 23.24 -4.25 -3.00
CA ARG A 372 24.14 -3.34 -2.26
C ARG A 372 24.71 -2.24 -3.16
N TRP A 373 25.05 -2.55 -4.42
CA TRP A 373 25.49 -1.55 -5.39
C TRP A 373 24.38 -0.55 -5.75
N VAL A 374 23.13 -0.99 -5.91
CA VAL A 374 21.99 -0.10 -6.16
C VAL A 374 21.73 0.82 -4.97
N MET A 375 21.92 0.31 -3.74
CA MET A 375 21.77 1.06 -2.50
C MET A 375 22.94 2.03 -2.23
N GLY A 376 24.01 2.00 -3.03
CA GLY A 376 25.21 2.82 -2.80
C GLY A 376 26.07 2.34 -1.62
N GLU A 377 25.85 1.12 -1.14
CA GLU A 377 26.66 0.55 -0.07
C GLU A 377 27.98 0.03 -0.63
N GLY A 378 29.10 0.64 -0.20
CA GLY A 378 30.45 0.25 -0.59
C GLY A 378 31.27 1.32 -1.34
N GLU A 379 30.76 2.56 -1.46
CA GLU A 379 31.58 3.72 -1.84
C GLU A 379 32.51 4.20 -0.75
#